data_AF-B1B0B8-F1
#
_entry.id   AF-B1B0B8-F1
#
_cell.length_a   1.000
_cell.length_b   1.000
_cell.length_c   1.000
_cell.angle_alpha   90.00
_cell.angle_beta   90.00
_cell.angle_gamma   90.00
#
_symmetry.space_group_name_H-M   'P 1'
#
loop_
_entity.id
_entity.type
_entity.pdbx_description
1 polymer ?
#
loop_
_entity_poly.entity_id
_entity_poly.type
_entity_poly.pdbx_seq_one_letter_code
_entity_poly.pdbx_strand_id
1 'polypeptide(L)'
;MEPSYGGGLFDMVKGGAGRLFSNLKDNLKDTLKDTSSRVIQSVSSYTKGDLDFTYVTSRIIVMSFPVDSVDIGFRNQVDDIRSFLDSRHLDHYTVYNLSPKSYRTAKFHSRVSECSWPIRQAPSLHNLFAVCRNMYNWLLQNPKNVCVVHCLDGRAASSILVGAMFIFCNLYSTPGPAVRLLYAKRPGIGLSPS
;
A
#
# COMPACT_ATOMS: atom_id res chain seq x y z
N MET A 1 -44.82 7.08 -35.10
CA MET A 1 -44.28 7.88 -33.99
C MET A 1 -43.16 7.07 -33.34
N GLU A 2 -41.91 7.40 -33.69
CA GLU A 2 -40.71 7.19 -32.85
C GLU A 2 -40.80 8.06 -31.56
N PRO A 3 -39.87 8.00 -30.58
CA PRO A 3 -39.10 6.87 -30.02
C PRO A 3 -38.94 6.96 -28.46
N SER A 4 -38.22 6.02 -27.82
CA SER A 4 -37.01 6.29 -26.99
C SER A 4 -36.74 5.46 -25.72
N TYR A 5 -35.54 4.83 -25.77
CA TYR A 5 -34.44 4.75 -24.77
C TYR A 5 -34.55 4.01 -23.43
N GLY A 6 -33.51 3.20 -23.18
CA GLY A 6 -33.09 2.82 -21.83
C GLY A 6 -32.08 1.67 -21.73
N GLY A 7 -31.02 1.65 -22.57
CA GLY A 7 -29.92 0.68 -22.43
C GLY A 7 -29.15 0.88 -21.12
N GLY A 8 -29.02 -0.19 -20.34
CA GLY A 8 -28.36 -0.21 -19.04
C GLY A 8 -26.83 -0.17 -19.16
N LEU A 9 -26.23 0.79 -18.46
CA LEU A 9 -24.79 1.10 -18.37
C LEU A 9 -23.90 0.00 -17.76
N PHE A 10 -24.43 -1.20 -17.48
CA PHE A 10 -23.74 -2.24 -16.70
C PHE A 10 -23.11 -3.37 -17.53
N ASP A 11 -23.34 -3.42 -18.84
CA ASP A 11 -22.92 -4.58 -19.66
C ASP A 11 -21.61 -4.39 -20.45
N MET A 12 -20.90 -3.27 -20.25
CA MET A 12 -19.74 -2.89 -21.08
C MET A 12 -18.38 -2.94 -20.36
N VAL A 13 -18.23 -3.74 -19.29
CA VAL A 13 -16.96 -3.87 -18.53
C VAL A 13 -16.41 -5.31 -18.48
N LYS A 14 -17.01 -6.27 -19.19
CA LYS A 14 -16.62 -7.70 -19.05
C LYS A 14 -15.51 -8.20 -19.98
N GLY A 15 -14.97 -7.39 -20.89
CA GLY A 15 -14.09 -7.88 -21.96
C GLY A 15 -12.57 -7.81 -21.72
N GLY A 16 -12.05 -6.76 -21.06
CA GLY A 16 -10.61 -6.47 -21.04
C GLY A 16 -9.90 -6.67 -19.70
N ALA A 17 -10.64 -6.62 -18.60
CA ALA A 17 -10.05 -6.57 -17.26
C ALA A 17 -9.61 -7.96 -16.75
N GLY A 18 -10.20 -9.05 -17.26
CA GLY A 18 -9.93 -10.42 -16.79
C GLY A 18 -8.47 -10.89 -16.99
N ARG A 19 -7.83 -10.49 -18.09
CA ARG A 19 -6.40 -10.80 -18.37
C ARG A 19 -5.43 -9.93 -17.57
N LEU A 20 -5.82 -8.71 -17.21
CA LEU A 20 -5.01 -7.80 -16.40
C LEU A 20 -5.03 -8.19 -14.93
N PHE A 21 -6.21 -8.60 -14.42
CA PHE A 21 -6.34 -9.15 -13.08
C PHE A 21 -5.65 -10.50 -12.92
N SER A 22 -5.64 -11.36 -13.96
CA SER A 22 -4.90 -12.63 -13.90
C SER A 22 -3.40 -12.41 -13.80
N ASN A 23 -2.80 -11.53 -14.60
CA ASN A 23 -1.34 -11.31 -14.57
C ASN A 23 -0.83 -10.73 -13.25
N LEU A 24 -1.58 -9.82 -12.58
CA LEU A 24 -1.18 -9.35 -11.25
C LEU A 24 -1.57 -10.35 -10.16
N LYS A 25 -2.71 -11.04 -10.28
CA LYS A 25 -3.01 -12.17 -9.39
C LYS A 25 -1.88 -13.18 -9.46
N ASP A 26 -1.38 -13.50 -10.64
CA ASP A 26 -0.26 -14.41 -10.85
C ASP A 26 1.04 -13.80 -10.34
N ASN A 27 1.37 -12.52 -10.59
CA ASN A 27 2.57 -11.89 -9.99
C ASN A 27 2.52 -11.77 -8.45
N LEU A 28 1.36 -11.46 -7.87
CA LEU A 28 1.17 -11.34 -6.42
C LEU A 28 1.09 -12.73 -5.78
N LYS A 29 0.44 -13.68 -6.46
CA LYS A 29 0.40 -15.08 -6.07
C LYS A 29 1.75 -15.74 -6.25
N ASP A 30 2.55 -15.40 -7.25
CA ASP A 30 3.93 -15.86 -7.48
C ASP A 30 4.84 -15.22 -6.44
N THR A 31 4.70 -13.92 -6.16
CA THR A 31 5.33 -13.28 -4.99
C THR A 31 4.98 -14.00 -3.68
N LEU A 32 3.74 -14.48 -3.52
CA LEU A 32 3.29 -15.19 -2.32
C LEU A 32 3.53 -16.70 -2.34
N LYS A 33 3.75 -17.30 -3.51
CA LYS A 33 4.04 -18.73 -3.75
C LYS A 33 5.55 -18.98 -3.72
N ASP A 34 6.36 -18.00 -4.09
CA ASP A 34 7.76 -17.87 -3.68
C ASP A 34 7.87 -17.63 -2.16
N THR A 35 6.84 -17.03 -1.56
CA THR A 35 6.63 -16.97 -0.10
C THR A 35 5.90 -18.22 0.45
N SER A 36 6.04 -19.38 -0.20
CA SER A 36 5.41 -20.63 0.25
C SER A 36 5.92 -21.04 1.63
N SER A 37 4.96 -21.25 2.55
CA SER A 37 4.91 -22.04 3.81
C SER A 37 6.13 -22.28 4.70
N ARG A 38 7.37 -22.25 4.20
CA ARG A 38 8.62 -22.25 4.98
C ARG A 38 9.22 -20.84 5.16
N VAL A 39 8.80 -19.86 4.34
CA VAL A 39 9.37 -18.49 4.31
C VAL A 39 8.52 -17.44 5.05
N ILE A 40 7.30 -17.77 5.51
CA ILE A 40 6.49 -16.85 6.33
C ILE A 40 7.20 -16.49 7.66
N GLN A 41 8.17 -17.30 8.09
CA GLN A 41 9.01 -17.07 9.28
C GLN A 41 10.20 -16.12 9.10
N SER A 42 10.64 -15.79 7.87
CA SER A 42 11.72 -14.81 7.67
C SER A 42 11.18 -13.46 7.19
N VAL A 43 10.51 -12.74 8.10
CA VAL A 43 10.23 -11.32 7.88
C VAL A 43 11.54 -10.55 8.03
N SER A 44 12.09 -10.04 6.94
CA SER A 44 13.14 -9.02 7.02
C SER A 44 12.49 -7.68 7.39
N SER A 45 12.21 -7.50 8.69
CA SER A 45 12.16 -6.16 9.25
C SER A 45 13.55 -5.58 9.05
N TYR A 46 13.70 -4.69 8.06
CA TYR A 46 14.98 -4.07 7.79
C TYR A 46 15.20 -2.95 8.78
N THR A 47 15.81 -3.27 9.91
CA THR A 47 16.41 -2.29 10.82
C THR A 47 17.81 -1.94 10.31
N LYS A 48 17.91 -1.42 9.08
CA LYS A 48 19.17 -0.75 8.68
C LYS A 48 19.11 0.64 9.30
N GLY A 49 19.61 0.75 10.54
CA GLY A 49 19.39 1.91 11.40
C GLY A 49 18.01 1.90 12.08
N ASP A 50 17.70 2.97 12.81
CA ASP A 50 16.45 3.22 13.56
C ASP A 50 15.20 3.44 12.67
N LEU A 51 15.20 2.93 11.43
CA LEU A 51 14.11 3.09 10.47
C LEU A 51 13.03 2.02 10.67
N ASP A 52 11.76 2.44 10.74
CA ASP A 52 10.61 1.53 10.82
C ASP A 52 10.06 1.26 9.41
N PHE A 53 10.64 0.26 8.74
CA PHE A 53 10.12 -0.28 7.48
C PHE A 53 9.71 -1.74 7.63
N THR A 54 8.54 -2.08 7.11
CA THR A 54 8.08 -3.46 7.00
C THR A 54 7.66 -3.78 5.58
N TYR A 55 8.35 -4.73 4.96
CA TYR A 55 7.91 -5.35 3.71
C TYR A 55 6.76 -6.31 4.04
N VAL A 56 5.52 -5.89 3.75
CA VAL A 56 4.36 -6.78 3.85
C VAL A 56 4.41 -7.80 2.71
N THR A 57 4.81 -7.34 1.52
CA THR A 57 5.23 -8.16 0.37
C THR A 57 6.51 -7.56 -0.21
N SER A 58 7.08 -8.16 -1.25
CA SER A 58 8.23 -7.59 -1.97
C SER A 58 7.95 -6.21 -2.59
N ARG A 59 6.68 -5.88 -2.85
CA ARG A 59 6.26 -4.65 -3.55
C ARG A 59 5.34 -3.73 -2.75
N ILE A 60 4.95 -4.11 -1.54
CA ILE A 60 4.16 -3.29 -0.61
C ILE A 60 4.93 -3.16 0.69
N ILE A 61 5.32 -1.93 0.97
CA ILE A 61 6.12 -1.53 2.13
C ILE A 61 5.23 -0.66 3.02
N VAL A 62 5.27 -0.89 4.33
CA VAL A 62 4.65 -0.02 5.33
C VAL A 62 5.74 0.62 6.16
N MET A 63 5.64 1.92 6.43
CA MET A 63 6.54 2.63 7.34
C MET A 63 5.78 3.53 8.31
N SER A 64 6.48 3.98 9.36
CA SER A 64 6.00 5.05 10.23
C SER A 64 6.08 6.43 9.56
N PHE A 65 5.50 7.46 10.19
CA PHE A 65 5.54 8.82 9.67
C PHE A 65 6.98 9.35 9.55
N PRO A 66 7.36 9.99 8.42
CA PRO A 66 8.70 10.53 8.23
C PRO A 66 8.89 11.82 9.06
N VAL A 67 10.00 11.92 9.79
CA VAL A 67 10.28 13.09 10.65
C VAL A 67 11.32 14.00 10.00
N ASP A 68 10.97 15.27 9.83
CA ASP A 68 11.86 16.32 9.30
C ASP A 68 12.58 17.04 10.46
N SER A 69 13.27 16.28 11.31
CA SER A 69 14.04 16.80 12.46
C SER A 69 15.50 16.38 12.34
N VAL A 70 16.42 17.32 12.58
CA VAL A 70 17.88 17.08 12.59
C VAL A 70 18.35 16.52 13.95
N ASP A 71 17.45 16.41 14.93
CA ASP A 71 17.75 15.97 16.27
C ASP A 71 18.16 14.48 16.30
N ILE A 72 19.37 14.25 16.81
CA ILE A 72 19.98 12.94 16.99
C ILE A 72 19.18 12.19 18.07
N GLY A 73 18.32 11.26 17.65
CA GLY A 73 17.49 10.46 18.56
C GLY A 73 16.06 10.22 18.07
N PHE A 74 15.59 10.98 17.07
CA PHE A 74 14.30 10.66 16.43
C PHE A 74 14.46 9.55 15.41
N ARG A 75 13.62 8.53 15.54
CA ARG A 75 13.49 7.46 14.55
C ARG A 75 12.89 8.00 13.26
N ASN A 76 13.21 7.36 12.15
CA ASN A 76 12.54 7.60 10.86
C ASN A 76 12.78 9.01 10.28
N GLN A 77 14.04 9.47 10.30
CA GLN A 77 14.44 10.73 9.66
C GLN A 77 14.19 10.66 8.15
N VAL A 78 13.65 11.74 7.58
CA VAL A 78 13.26 11.76 6.14
C VAL A 78 14.44 11.43 5.22
N ASP A 79 15.64 11.92 5.53
CA ASP A 79 16.81 11.75 4.68
C ASP A 79 17.35 10.30 4.72
N ASP A 80 17.21 9.61 5.85
CA ASP A 80 17.51 8.18 5.98
C ASP A 80 16.50 7.31 5.25
N ILE A 81 15.21 7.64 5.35
CA ILE A 81 14.11 6.98 4.59
C ILE A 81 14.37 7.12 3.10
N ARG A 82 14.67 8.34 2.63
CA ARG A 82 15.03 8.60 1.23
C ARG A 82 16.23 7.76 0.81
N SER A 83 17.31 7.81 1.57
CA SER A 83 18.55 7.07 1.26
C SER A 83 18.30 5.56 1.18
N PHE A 84 17.47 5.02 2.08
CA PHE A 84 17.06 3.62 2.05
C PHE A 84 16.27 3.28 0.77
N LEU A 85 15.24 4.07 0.46
CA LEU A 85 14.40 3.85 -0.71
C LEU A 85 15.18 4.00 -2.02
N ASP A 86 16.02 5.03 -2.14
CA ASP A 86 16.85 5.25 -3.32
C ASP A 86 17.88 4.12 -3.50
N SER A 87 18.47 3.60 -2.41
CA SER A 87 19.45 2.50 -2.51
C SER A 87 18.88 1.18 -3.01
N ARG A 88 17.56 0.98 -2.93
CA ARG A 88 16.88 -0.29 -3.27
C ARG A 88 15.89 -0.19 -4.42
N HIS A 89 15.22 0.95 -4.53
CA HIS A 89 14.06 1.19 -5.39
C HIS A 89 14.17 2.51 -6.12
N LEU A 90 15.38 2.97 -6.47
CA LEU A 90 15.59 4.21 -7.22
C LEU A 90 14.63 4.29 -8.42
N ASP A 91 13.93 5.42 -8.54
CA ASP A 91 12.90 5.69 -9.57
C ASP A 91 11.69 4.74 -9.60
N HIS A 92 11.62 3.77 -8.69
CA HIS A 92 10.64 2.70 -8.66
C HIS A 92 9.83 2.66 -7.37
N TYR A 93 9.74 3.75 -6.61
CA TYR A 93 8.80 3.86 -5.49
C TYR A 93 7.84 5.04 -5.64
N THR A 94 6.64 4.89 -5.09
CA THR A 94 5.73 6.00 -4.76
C THR A 94 5.30 5.87 -3.30
N VAL A 95 5.34 6.99 -2.58
CA VAL A 95 4.92 7.09 -1.18
C VAL A 95 3.45 7.52 -1.14
N TYR A 96 2.61 6.75 -0.45
CA TYR A 96 1.20 7.05 -0.20
C TYR A 96 1.07 7.56 1.23
N ASN A 97 0.97 8.88 1.38
CA ASN A 97 0.77 9.52 2.67
C ASN A 97 -0.71 9.50 3.03
N LEU A 98 -1.08 8.62 3.95
CA LEU A 98 -2.46 8.53 4.44
C LEU A 98 -2.76 9.56 5.51
N SER A 99 -1.76 10.22 6.09
CA SER A 99 -2.01 11.19 7.15
C SER A 99 -2.50 12.53 6.57
N PRO A 100 -3.22 13.35 7.36
CA PRO A 100 -3.54 14.71 6.95
C PRO A 100 -2.34 15.66 7.07
N LYS A 101 -1.23 15.21 7.68
CA LYS A 101 0.00 16.00 7.79
C LYS A 101 0.86 15.75 6.56
N SER A 102 1.14 16.80 5.80
CA SER A 102 2.11 16.75 4.72
C SER A 102 3.52 17.09 5.21
N TYR A 103 4.50 16.79 4.37
CA TYR A 103 5.91 17.14 4.55
C TYR A 103 6.49 17.52 3.19
N ARG A 104 7.75 17.97 3.16
CA ARG A 104 8.40 18.41 1.91
C ARG A 104 8.58 17.23 0.94
N THR A 105 7.64 17.06 0.02
CA THR A 105 7.60 15.95 -0.95
C THR A 105 8.81 15.94 -1.90
N ALA A 106 9.45 17.08 -2.12
CA ALA A 106 10.70 17.21 -2.88
C ALA A 106 11.83 16.32 -2.31
N LYS A 107 11.81 16.01 -1.01
CA LYS A 107 12.77 15.06 -0.40
C LYS A 107 12.62 13.64 -0.95
N PHE A 108 11.48 13.30 -1.55
CA PHE A 108 11.22 12.01 -2.19
C PHE A 108 11.10 12.13 -3.72
N HIS A 109 11.81 13.08 -4.33
CA HIS A 109 11.76 13.32 -5.79
C HIS A 109 10.34 13.60 -6.29
N SER A 110 9.50 14.23 -5.45
CA SER A 110 8.09 14.49 -5.73
C SER A 110 7.25 13.22 -5.96
N ARG A 111 7.71 12.04 -5.50
CA ARG A 111 7.00 10.76 -5.61
C ARG A 111 6.07 10.50 -4.40
N VAL A 112 5.36 11.52 -3.92
CA VAL A 112 4.43 11.43 -2.79
C VAL A 112 3.00 11.71 -3.25
N SER A 113 2.10 10.76 -3.00
CA SER A 113 0.65 10.87 -3.19
C SER A 113 -0.01 11.20 -1.86
N GLU A 114 -0.43 12.46 -1.72
CA GLU A 114 -1.13 12.96 -0.53
C GLU A 114 -2.59 12.49 -0.51
N CYS A 115 -2.91 11.54 0.36
CA CYS A 115 -4.25 10.96 0.44
C CYS A 115 -5.12 11.62 1.54
N SER A 116 -4.49 12.23 2.54
CA SER A 116 -5.12 13.04 3.60
C SER A 116 -6.32 12.36 4.28
N TRP A 117 -6.16 11.12 4.74
CA TRP A 117 -7.22 10.40 5.43
C TRP A 117 -7.45 10.95 6.84
N PRO A 118 -8.69 10.82 7.35
CA PRO A 118 -9.03 11.31 8.67
C PRO A 118 -8.34 10.49 9.78
N ILE A 119 -8.08 11.14 10.90
CA ILE A 119 -7.38 10.54 12.05
C ILE A 119 -8.39 9.73 12.88
N ARG A 120 -8.03 8.51 13.30
CA ARG A 120 -8.82 7.60 14.17
C ARG A 120 -10.17 7.12 13.61
N GLN A 121 -10.49 7.41 12.35
CA GLN A 121 -11.68 6.89 11.68
C GLN A 121 -11.29 6.25 10.34
N ALA A 122 -12.11 5.33 9.85
CA ALA A 122 -11.92 4.75 8.53
C ALA A 122 -12.04 5.83 7.43
N PRO A 123 -11.29 5.72 6.31
CA PRO A 123 -11.53 6.54 5.13
C PRO A 123 -12.92 6.26 4.55
N SER A 124 -13.43 7.19 3.73
CA SER A 124 -14.60 6.88 2.90
C SER A 124 -14.28 5.72 1.95
N LEU A 125 -15.29 4.89 1.65
CA LEU A 125 -15.13 3.78 0.70
C LEU A 125 -14.61 4.26 -0.67
N HIS A 126 -15.07 5.43 -1.11
CA HIS A 126 -14.59 6.09 -2.32
C HIS A 126 -13.08 6.33 -2.26
N ASN A 127 -12.57 6.95 -1.19
CA ASN A 127 -11.15 7.25 -1.06
C ASN A 127 -10.31 5.98 -0.92
N LEU A 128 -10.80 4.99 -0.16
CA LEU A 128 -10.14 3.68 -0.03
C LEU A 128 -9.97 3.03 -1.41
N PHE A 129 -11.05 2.96 -2.19
CA PHE A 129 -11.03 2.37 -3.52
C PHE A 129 -10.14 3.16 -4.49
N ALA A 130 -10.19 4.49 -4.45
CA ALA A 130 -9.37 5.36 -5.28
C ALA A 130 -7.87 5.14 -5.02
N VAL A 131 -7.45 5.06 -3.75
CA VAL A 131 -6.05 4.81 -3.40
C VAL A 131 -5.62 3.41 -3.80
N CYS A 132 -6.44 2.37 -3.58
CA CYS A 132 -6.16 1.02 -4.06
C CYS A 132 -5.95 0.99 -5.59
N ARG A 133 -6.81 1.67 -6.35
CA ARG A 133 -6.69 1.76 -7.81
C ARG A 133 -5.42 2.49 -8.24
N ASN A 134 -5.04 3.58 -7.55
CA ASN A 134 -3.81 4.31 -7.84
C ASN A 134 -2.58 3.45 -7.56
N MET A 135 -2.53 2.77 -6.42
CA MET A 135 -1.48 1.79 -6.09
C MET A 135 -1.40 0.69 -7.14
N TYR A 136 -2.54 0.13 -7.53
CA TYR A 136 -2.63 -0.90 -8.56
C TYR A 136 -2.04 -0.42 -9.89
N ASN A 137 -2.46 0.74 -10.37
CA ASN A 137 -1.96 1.32 -11.61
C ASN A 137 -0.45 1.60 -11.56
N TRP A 138 0.05 2.10 -10.44
CA TRP A 138 1.50 2.30 -10.24
C TRP A 138 2.27 0.98 -10.32
N LEU A 139 1.79 -0.07 -9.67
CA LEU A 139 2.42 -1.39 -9.70
C LEU A 139 2.37 -2.02 -11.11
N LEU A 140 1.35 -1.73 -11.91
CA LEU A 140 1.26 -2.21 -13.29
C LEU A 140 2.24 -1.55 -14.25
N GLN A 141 2.64 -0.30 -13.98
CA GLN A 141 3.53 0.44 -14.90
C GLN A 141 4.91 -0.22 -15.04
N ASN A 142 5.43 -0.85 -13.98
CA ASN A 142 6.72 -1.52 -14.02
C ASN A 142 6.80 -2.64 -12.96
N PRO A 143 7.33 -3.83 -13.26
CA PRO A 143 7.48 -4.90 -12.27
C PRO A 143 8.40 -4.55 -11.09
N LYS A 144 9.32 -3.59 -11.25
CA LYS A 144 10.18 -3.08 -10.17
C LYS A 144 9.46 -2.11 -9.24
N ASN A 145 8.31 -1.58 -9.64
CA ASN A 145 7.62 -0.56 -8.85
C ASN A 145 7.16 -1.11 -7.50
N VAL A 146 7.38 -0.36 -6.44
CA VAL A 146 6.92 -0.64 -5.08
C VAL A 146 6.03 0.50 -4.56
N CYS A 147 5.05 0.15 -3.73
CA CYS A 147 4.24 1.11 -2.99
C CYS A 147 4.77 1.22 -1.56
N VAL A 148 5.03 2.45 -1.10
CA VAL A 148 5.39 2.74 0.29
C VAL A 148 4.20 3.41 0.96
N VAL A 149 3.61 2.79 1.95
CA VAL A 149 2.41 3.29 2.65
C VAL A 149 2.80 3.75 4.05
N HIS A 150 2.36 4.93 4.45
CA HIS A 150 2.47 5.35 5.84
C HIS A 150 1.26 6.16 6.29
N CYS A 151 1.04 6.18 7.60
CA CYS A 151 0.13 7.10 8.26
C CYS A 151 0.87 7.76 9.44
N LEU A 152 0.16 8.36 10.40
CA LEU A 152 0.80 9.04 11.54
C LEU A 152 1.60 8.09 12.44
N ASP A 153 1.09 6.88 12.68
CA ASP A 153 1.69 5.88 13.56
C ASP A 153 2.05 4.57 12.84
N GLY A 154 1.80 4.50 11.53
CA GLY A 154 2.02 3.30 10.72
C GLY A 154 1.09 2.14 11.08
N ARG A 155 -0.06 2.42 11.73
CA ARG A 155 -0.99 1.41 12.25
C ARG A 155 -2.28 1.34 11.45
N ALA A 156 -3.40 1.74 12.04
CA ALA A 156 -4.74 1.37 11.59
C ALA A 156 -5.03 1.77 10.12
N ALA A 157 -4.70 3.00 9.72
CA ALA A 157 -4.95 3.46 8.35
C ALA A 157 -4.11 2.69 7.31
N SER A 158 -2.82 2.50 7.58
CA SER A 158 -1.94 1.66 6.76
C SER A 158 -2.52 0.24 6.66
N SER A 159 -3.05 -0.28 7.77
CA SER A 159 -3.61 -1.62 7.82
C SER A 159 -4.88 -1.80 7.01
N ILE A 160 -5.79 -0.83 7.08
CA ILE A 160 -7.01 -0.83 6.27
C ILE A 160 -6.65 -0.80 4.79
N LEU A 161 -5.71 0.05 4.37
CA LEU A 161 -5.32 0.16 2.97
C LEU A 161 -4.67 -1.11 2.43
N VAL A 162 -3.72 -1.69 3.19
CA VAL A 162 -3.04 -2.93 2.75
C VAL A 162 -4.01 -4.11 2.70
N GLY A 163 -4.88 -4.24 3.70
CA GLY A 163 -5.93 -5.26 3.69
C GLY A 163 -6.89 -5.10 2.51
N ALA A 164 -7.35 -3.87 2.24
CA ALA A 164 -8.18 -3.55 1.09
C ALA A 164 -7.46 -3.83 -0.23
N MET A 165 -6.15 -3.56 -0.33
CA MET A 165 -5.36 -3.85 -1.51
C MET A 165 -5.29 -5.35 -1.81
N PHE A 166 -5.19 -6.20 -0.79
CA PHE A 166 -5.25 -7.66 -0.98
C PHE A 166 -6.61 -8.13 -1.51
N ILE A 167 -7.70 -7.55 -1.02
CA ILE A 167 -9.04 -7.87 -1.53
C ILE A 167 -9.22 -7.33 -2.95
N PHE A 168 -8.80 -6.09 -3.19
CA PHE A 168 -8.85 -5.42 -4.49
C PHE A 168 -8.11 -6.22 -5.57
N CYS A 169 -6.95 -6.79 -5.23
CA CYS A 169 -6.16 -7.65 -6.11
C CYS A 169 -6.64 -9.11 -6.16
N ASN A 170 -7.78 -9.44 -5.56
CA ASN A 170 -8.34 -10.80 -5.48
C ASN A 170 -7.40 -11.83 -4.84
N LEU A 171 -6.52 -11.40 -3.94
CA LEU A 171 -5.69 -12.31 -3.15
C LEU A 171 -6.52 -13.05 -2.09
N TYR A 172 -7.41 -12.31 -1.44
CA TYR A 172 -8.37 -12.83 -0.49
C TYR A 172 -9.77 -12.35 -0.87
N SER A 173 -10.75 -13.23 -0.74
CA SER A 173 -12.17 -12.87 -0.94
C SER A 173 -12.84 -12.40 0.35
N THR A 174 -12.15 -12.50 1.49
CA THR A 174 -12.68 -12.13 2.81
C THR A 174 -11.65 -11.29 3.58
N PRO A 175 -12.09 -10.36 4.44
CA PRO A 175 -11.20 -9.45 5.15
C PRO A 175 -10.38 -10.13 6.26
N GLY A 176 -10.88 -11.21 6.85
CA GLY A 176 -10.21 -11.90 7.97
C GLY A 176 -8.77 -12.34 7.64
N PRO A 177 -8.54 -13.14 6.58
CA PRO A 177 -7.19 -13.54 6.16
C PRO A 177 -6.28 -12.36 5.80
N ALA A 178 -6.82 -11.34 5.12
CA ALA A 178 -6.06 -10.15 4.71
C ALA A 178 -5.50 -9.39 5.93
N VAL A 179 -6.32 -9.21 6.96
CA VAL A 179 -5.93 -8.54 8.21
C VAL A 179 -4.93 -9.38 9.01
N ARG A 180 -5.11 -10.71 9.08
CA ARG A 180 -4.18 -11.61 9.78
C ARG A 180 -2.77 -11.57 9.18
N LEU A 181 -2.65 -11.56 7.85
CA LEU A 181 -1.34 -11.48 7.18
C LEU A 181 -0.59 -10.22 7.61
N LEU A 182 -1.29 -9.09 7.68
CA LEU A 182 -0.68 -7.85 8.08
C LEU A 182 -0.28 -7.85 9.56
N TYR A 183 -1.13 -8.34 10.46
CA TYR A 183 -0.80 -8.43 11.89
C TYR A 183 0.38 -9.37 12.16
N ALA A 184 0.52 -10.43 11.38
CA ALA A 184 1.67 -11.31 11.45
C ALA A 184 2.98 -10.59 11.06
N LYS A 185 2.90 -9.59 10.15
CA LYS A 185 4.06 -8.80 9.73
C LYS A 185 4.32 -7.57 10.60
N ARG A 186 3.28 -7.00 11.22
CA ARG A 186 3.36 -5.86 12.16
C ARG A 186 2.53 -6.16 13.43
N PRO A 187 3.07 -6.95 14.37
CA PRO A 187 2.37 -7.28 15.61
C PRO A 187 2.10 -6.03 16.47
N GLY A 188 1.01 -6.04 17.23
CA GLY A 188 0.61 -4.92 18.10
C GLY A 188 -0.26 -3.83 17.45
N ILE A 189 -0.64 -4.02 16.18
CA ILE A 189 -1.61 -3.16 15.48
C ILE A 189 -2.98 -3.83 15.52
N GLY A 190 -3.96 -3.20 16.17
CA GLY A 190 -5.36 -3.61 16.13
C GLY A 190 -6.19 -2.67 15.26
N LEU A 191 -7.00 -3.22 14.36
CA LEU A 191 -8.09 -2.54 13.69
C LEU A 191 -9.28 -2.51 14.64
N SER A 192 -9.77 -1.30 14.92
CA SER A 192 -11.03 -1.13 15.65
C SER A 192 -12.22 -1.34 14.70
N PRO A 193 -13.34 -1.90 15.20
CA PRO A 193 -14.64 -1.64 14.58
C PRO A 193 -14.81 -0.14 14.38
N SER A 194 -15.37 0.24 13.22
CA SER A 194 -15.66 1.64 12.90
C SER A 194 -16.89 2.14 13.62
#